data_AF-A0A0D7WT63-F1
#
_entry.id   AF-A0A0D7WT63-F1
#
_cell.length_a   1.000
_cell.length_b   1.000
_cell.length_c   1.000
_cell.angle_alpha   90.00
_cell.angle_beta   90.00
_cell.angle_gamma   90.00
#
_symmetry.space_group_name_H-M   'P 1'
#
loop_
_entity.id
_entity.type
_entity.pdbx_description
1 polymer ?
#
loop_
_entity_poly.entity_id
_entity_poly.type
_entity_poly.pdbx_seq_one_letter_code
_entity_poly.pdbx_strand_id
1 'polypeptide(L)'
;MDWNMVYGLIDPKLLIVVAVCWVIGYGLKKTPRVPDWSIVYIVTGVAVLLTIWMIGWGPQAIIQGVLAGAFAVYGNQIVKQARKGGGEQ
;
A
#
# COMPACT_ATOMS: atom_id res chain seq x y z
N MET A 1 -1.98 5.90 28.40
CA MET A 1 -1.34 5.65 27.09
C MET A 1 -0.97 7.00 26.52
N ASP A 2 0.33 7.30 26.45
CA ASP A 2 0.81 8.53 25.82
C ASP A 2 0.40 8.56 24.36
N TRP A 3 -0.55 9.44 24.02
CA TRP A 3 -1.03 9.66 22.66
C TRP A 3 0.10 10.05 21.69
N ASN A 4 1.22 10.56 22.21
CA ASN A 4 2.45 10.82 21.46
C ASN A 4 3.13 9.56 20.91
N MET A 5 3.00 8.39 21.56
CA MET A 5 3.50 7.14 20.98
C MET A 5 2.66 6.70 19.78
N VAL A 6 1.34 6.90 19.82
CA VAL A 6 0.43 6.54 18.72
C VAL A 6 0.72 7.37 17.46
N TYR A 7 0.99 8.67 17.61
CA TYR A 7 1.42 9.53 16.50
C TYR A 7 2.84 9.24 16.02
N GLY A 8 3.73 8.75 16.89
CA GLY A 8 5.08 8.28 16.53
C GLY A 8 5.11 6.93 15.80
N LEU A 9 4.03 6.13 15.86
CA LEU A 9 3.93 4.86 15.13
C LEU A 9 3.46 5.02 13.68
N ILE A 10 2.79 6.12 13.34
CA ILE A 10 2.37 6.43 11.98
C ILE A 10 3.36 7.44 11.40
N ASP A 11 4.52 6.93 10.99
CA ASP A 11 5.50 7.73 10.26
C ASP A 11 4.83 8.21 8.95
N PRO A 12 4.71 9.53 8.69
CA PRO A 12 4.05 10.04 7.47
C PRO A 12 4.71 9.52 6.19
N LYS A 13 5.95 9.02 6.28
CA LYS A 13 6.61 8.24 5.24
C LYS A 13 5.80 7.02 4.77
N LEU A 14 5.14 6.28 5.66
CA LEU A 14 4.34 5.12 5.25
C LEU A 14 3.12 5.52 4.41
N LEU A 15 2.49 6.66 4.72
CA LEU A 15 1.38 7.17 3.92
C LEU A 15 1.81 7.57 2.51
N ILE A 16 3.02 8.14 2.38
CA ILE A 16 3.64 8.43 1.08
C ILE A 16 3.87 7.15 0.27
N VAL A 17 4.37 6.08 0.90
CA VAL A 17 4.59 4.79 0.22
C VAL A 17 3.28 4.19 -0.27
N VAL A 18 2.23 4.24 0.55
CA VAL A 18 0.87 3.77 0.18
C VAL A 18 0.32 4.56 -1.01
N ALA A 19 0.46 5.88 -1.01
CA ALA A 19 0.01 6.74 -2.12
C ALA A 19 0.73 6.40 -3.44
N VAL A 20 2.06 6.23 -3.39
CA VAL A 20 2.86 5.81 -4.56
C VAL A 20 2.43 4.43 -5.06
N CYS A 21 2.21 3.49 -4.13
CA CYS A 21 1.72 2.14 -4.44
C CYS A 21 0.35 2.18 -5.14
N TRP A 22 -0.53 3.12 -4.78
CA TRP A 22 -1.81 3.33 -5.46
C TRP A 22 -1.67 3.85 -6.88
N VAL A 23 -0.79 4.83 -7.12
CA VAL A 23 -0.52 5.35 -8.47
C VAL A 23 0.01 4.25 -9.37
N ILE A 24 0.97 3.46 -8.87
CA ILE A 24 1.55 2.33 -9.59
C ILE A 24 0.49 1.25 -9.85
N GLY A 25 -0.29 0.88 -8.82
CA GLY A 25 -1.36 -0.11 -8.95
C GLY A 25 -2.44 0.32 -9.95
N TYR A 26 -2.79 1.61 -9.99
CA TYR A 26 -3.73 2.15 -10.97
C TYR A 26 -3.16 2.09 -12.40
N GLY A 27 -1.89 2.47 -12.59
CA GLY A 27 -1.21 2.38 -13.89
C GLY A 27 -1.08 0.94 -14.41
N LEU A 28 -0.69 0.01 -13.54
CA LEU A 28 -0.63 -1.42 -13.85
C LEU A 28 -2.01 -1.96 -14.27
N LYS A 29 -3.08 -1.52 -13.60
CA LYS A 29 -4.44 -1.94 -13.95
C LYS A 29 -4.92 -1.42 -15.31
N LYS A 30 -4.36 -0.32 -15.80
CA LYS A 30 -4.62 0.21 -17.16
C LYS A 30 -3.77 -0.47 -18.24
N THR A 31 -2.80 -1.30 -17.86
CA THR A 31 -1.90 -1.97 -18.80
C THR A 31 -2.55 -3.26 -19.32
N PRO A 32 -2.83 -3.39 -20.63
CA PRO A 32 -3.63 -4.49 -21.18
C PRO A 32 -2.98 -5.88 -21.07
N ARG A 33 -1.71 -5.98 -20.68
CA ARG A 33 -0.98 -7.24 -20.51
C ARG A 33 -0.74 -7.64 -19.04
N VAL A 34 -1.25 -6.88 -18.07
CA VAL A 34 -0.99 -7.13 -16.65
C VAL A 34 -2.23 -7.77 -16.00
N PRO A 35 -2.17 -9.05 -15.58
CA PRO A 35 -3.30 -9.68 -14.90
C PRO A 35 -3.45 -9.12 -13.47
N ASP A 36 -4.70 -8.98 -13.00
CA ASP A 36 -5.03 -8.35 -11.72
C ASP A 36 -4.31 -9.00 -10.51
N TRP A 37 -4.08 -10.32 -10.53
CA TRP A 37 -3.34 -11.04 -9.49
C TRP A 37 -1.89 -10.56 -9.37
N SER A 38 -1.24 -10.25 -10.50
CA SER A 38 0.16 -9.81 -10.52
C SER A 38 0.36 -8.42 -9.90
N ILE A 39 -0.68 -7.59 -9.90
CA ILE A 39 -0.64 -6.24 -9.30
C ILE A 39 -0.31 -6.34 -7.81
N VAL A 40 -0.84 -7.34 -7.11
CA VAL A 40 -0.57 -7.53 -5.68
C VAL A 40 0.92 -7.75 -5.43
N TYR A 41 1.57 -8.62 -6.21
CA TYR A 41 2.99 -8.92 -6.08
C TYR A 41 3.87 -7.74 -6.48
N ILE A 42 3.53 -7.06 -7.59
CA ILE A 42 4.31 -5.91 -8.08
C ILE A 42 4.22 -4.76 -7.08
N VAL A 43 3.01 -4.42 -6.61
CA VAL A 43 2.82 -3.33 -5.65
C VAL A 43 3.48 -3.64 -4.31
N THR A 44 3.37 -4.88 -3.83
CA THR A 44 4.03 -5.29 -2.57
C THR A 44 5.55 -5.28 -2.70
N GLY A 45 6.09 -5.76 -3.83
CA GLY A 45 7.53 -5.71 -4.11
C GLY A 45 8.06 -4.28 -4.16
N VAL A 46 7.34 -3.38 -4.84
CA VAL A 46 7.69 -1.95 -4.88
C VAL A 46 7.61 -1.32 -3.49
N ALA A 47 6.58 -1.64 -2.69
CA ALA A 47 6.45 -1.12 -1.34
C ALA A 47 7.64 -1.51 -0.46
N VAL A 48 8.08 -2.78 -0.53
CA VAL A 48 9.26 -3.27 0.20
C VAL A 48 10.55 -2.61 -0.26
N LEU A 49 10.74 -2.43 -1.57
CA LEU A 49 11.91 -1.73 -2.08
C LEU A 49 11.96 -0.26 -1.63
N LEU A 50 10.81 0.42 -1.65
CA LEU A 50 10.71 1.80 -1.21
C LEU A 50 10.96 1.94 0.29
N THR A 51 10.44 1.05 1.13
CA THR A 51 10.70 1.12 2.57
C THR A 51 12.14 0.78 2.91
N ILE A 52 12.75 -0.20 2.24
CA ILE A 52 14.20 -0.48 2.39
C ILE A 52 15.02 0.74 1.98
N TRP A 53 14.64 1.44 0.90
CA TRP A 53 15.34 2.63 0.45
C TRP A 53 15.17 3.83 1.42
N MET A 54 13.99 4.00 2.03
CA MET A 54 13.69 5.14 2.90
C MET A 54 14.13 4.98 4.36
N ILE A 55 14.18 3.74 4.85
CA ILE A 55 14.41 3.40 6.26
C ILE A 55 15.76 2.71 6.44
N GLY A 56 16.32 2.14 5.38
CA GLY A 56 17.56 1.38 5.39
C GLY A 56 17.32 -0.13 5.41
N TRP A 57 18.40 -0.89 5.28
CA TRP A 57 18.36 -2.35 5.32
C TRP A 57 18.08 -2.84 6.73
N GLY A 58 16.98 -3.55 6.90
CA GLY A 58 16.63 -4.17 8.18
C GLY A 58 15.27 -4.89 8.14
N PRO A 59 15.04 -5.83 9.08
CA PRO A 59 13.78 -6.57 9.16
C PRO A 59 12.58 -5.64 9.37
N GLN A 60 12.75 -4.53 10.08
CA GLN A 60 11.70 -3.53 10.28
C GLN A 60 11.26 -2.88 8.95
N ALA A 61 12.21 -2.55 8.06
CA ALA A 61 11.89 -1.94 6.77
C ALA A 61 11.11 -2.90 5.86
N ILE A 62 11.45 -4.20 5.91
CA ILE A 62 10.75 -5.25 5.15
C ILE A 62 9.31 -5.38 5.68
N ILE A 63 9.13 -5.50 6.99
CA ILE A 63 7.81 -5.66 7.61
C ILE A 63 6.93 -4.44 7.30
N GLN A 64 7.46 -3.23 7.45
CA GLN A 64 6.72 -2.00 7.13
C GLN A 64 6.38 -1.89 5.64
N GLY A 65 7.26 -2.37 4.75
CA GLY A 65 7.01 -2.42 3.31
C GLY A 65 5.88 -3.37 2.95
N VAL A 66 5.88 -4.57 3.53
CA VAL A 66 4.80 -5.55 3.33
C VAL A 66 3.47 -5.00 3.85
N LEU A 67 3.47 -4.39 5.05
CA LEU A 67 2.27 -3.76 5.61
C LEU A 67 1.76 -2.61 4.75
N ALA A 68 2.64 -1.74 4.25
CA ALA A 68 2.26 -0.64 3.35
C ALA A 68 1.68 -1.17 2.03
N GLY A 69 2.30 -2.20 1.44
CA GLY A 69 1.80 -2.87 0.24
C GLY A 69 0.42 -3.49 0.46
N ALA A 70 0.22 -4.18 1.59
CA ALA A 70 -1.07 -4.75 1.98
C ALA A 70 -2.13 -3.66 2.13
N PHE A 71 -1.83 -2.56 2.84
CA PHE A 71 -2.74 -1.41 2.98
C PHE A 71 -3.12 -0.80 1.63
N ALA A 72 -2.17 -0.64 0.70
CA ALA A 72 -2.44 -0.12 -0.63
C ALA A 72 -3.38 -1.05 -1.43
N VAL A 73 -3.15 -2.35 -1.39
CA VAL A 73 -3.95 -3.35 -2.14
C VAL A 73 -5.34 -3.50 -1.51
N TYR A 74 -5.43 -3.77 -0.21
CA TYR A 74 -6.71 -3.95 0.47
C TYR A 74 -7.51 -2.66 0.57
N GLY A 75 -6.87 -1.50 0.78
CA GLY A 75 -7.53 -0.21 0.73
C GLY A 75 -8.20 0.05 -0.62
N ASN A 76 -7.54 -0.30 -1.73
CA ASN A 76 -8.14 -0.22 -3.06
C ASN A 76 -9.33 -1.18 -3.22
N GLN A 77 -9.29 -2.36 -2.59
CA GLN A 77 -10.43 -3.27 -2.58
C GLN A 77 -11.59 -2.72 -1.77
N ILE A 78 -11.34 -2.14 -0.59
CA ILE A 78 -12.37 -1.52 0.26
C ILE A 78 -13.06 -0.38 -0.49
N VAL A 79 -12.31 0.51 -1.15
CA VAL A 79 -12.89 1.60 -1.94
C VAL A 79 -13.77 1.07 -3.08
N LYS A 80 -13.34 -0.01 -3.75
CA LYS A 80 -14.15 -0.66 -4.79
C LYS A 80 -15.40 -1.34 -4.22
N GLN A 81 -15.29 -1.97 -3.05
CA GLN A 81 -16.41 -2.61 -2.37
C GLN A 81 -17.42 -1.58 -1.87
N ALA A 82 -16.97 -0.48 -1.26
CA ALA A 82 -17.82 0.63 -0.84
C ALA A 82 -18.61 1.23 -2.01
N ARG A 83 -17.99 1.38 -3.18
CA ARG A 83 -18.68 1.84 -4.40
C ARG A 83 -19.70 0.84 -4.95
N LYS A 84 -19.48 -0.47 -4.75
CA LYS A 84 -20.45 -1.50 -5.16
C LYS A 84 -21.60 -1.63 -4.17
N GLY A 85 -21.32 -1.59 -2.86
CA GLY A 85 -22.33 -1.69 -1.81
C GLY A 85 -23.21 -0.44 -1.66
N GLY A 86 -22.75 0.73 -2.10
CA GLY A 86 -23.56 1.95 -2.16
C GLY A 86 -24.46 2.08 -3.39
N GLY A 87 -24.49 1.08 -4.28
CA GLY A 87 -25.29 1.05 -5.50
C GLY A 87 -26.56 0.20 -5.43
N GLU A 88 -26.93 -0.29 -4.25
CA GLU A 88 -28.20 -1.02 -4.00
C GLU A 88 -29.18 -0.20 -3.15
N GLN A 89 -29.28 1.11 -3.40
CA GLN A 89 -30.42 1.94 -3.01
C GLN A 89 -30.78 2.94 -4.11
#